data_AF-A0A841GWG1-F1
#
_entry.id   AF-A0A841GWG1-F1
#
_cell.length_a   1.000
_cell.length_b   1.000
_cell.length_c   1.000
_cell.angle_alpha   90.00
_cell.angle_beta   90.00
_cell.angle_gamma   90.00
#
_symmetry.space_group_name_H-M   'P 1'
#
loop_
_entity.id
_entity.type
_entity.pdbx_description
1 polymer ?
#
loop_
_entity_poly.entity_id
_entity_poly.type
_entity_poly.pdbx_seq_one_letter_code
_entity_poly.pdbx_strand_id
1 'polypeptide(L)'
;MHVLDLDLDFFLDCAPSRHPEGLRLDTEEGESLYTPWDEESFRRFLTTACGLSTERKTPGRVVRHHDEAFYCWRELIRRELLKTPFVISHVDSHSDLGMGDTSHVYIMGELLHRPVEQRWVPDRTKVTPGSYLSYVAACRWPSRIEFVRHPSHHEDRPPHWFRDHDLSTDLLELQCCDLADMQWRASHGGNPSRSRPLWLEPPIPVVFSDYCWDYRVPEPVDFVVLAQSPDYTPTAADHLISVFREYIVED
;
A
#
# COMPACT_ATOMS: atom_id res chain seq x y z
N MET A 1 -14.21 -10.00 -4.01
CA MET A 1 -13.21 -9.59 -5.03
C MET A 1 -11.90 -9.40 -4.33
N HIS A 2 -10.81 -9.74 -4.98
CA HIS A 2 -9.46 -9.75 -4.44
C HIS A 2 -8.53 -8.96 -5.35
N VAL A 3 -7.91 -7.91 -4.79
CA VAL A 3 -6.85 -7.14 -5.44
C VAL A 3 -5.51 -7.56 -4.86
N LEU A 4 -4.60 -7.96 -5.74
CA LEU A 4 -3.20 -8.17 -5.39
C LEU A 4 -2.41 -6.91 -5.69
N ASP A 5 -1.71 -6.40 -4.71
CA ASP A 5 -0.95 -5.17 -4.80
C ASP A 5 0.50 -5.47 -4.43
N LEU A 6 1.39 -5.34 -5.41
CA LEU A 6 2.80 -5.71 -5.29
C LEU A 6 3.66 -4.45 -5.41
N ASP A 7 4.65 -4.28 -4.55
CA ASP A 7 5.77 -3.36 -4.76
C ASP A 7 7.02 -4.14 -5.16
N LEU A 8 7.80 -3.62 -6.10
CA LEU A 8 9.09 -4.18 -6.49
C LEU A 8 10.10 -4.19 -5.33
N ASP A 9 10.00 -3.26 -4.39
CA ASP A 9 10.96 -3.15 -3.29
C ASP A 9 10.98 -4.40 -2.37
N PHE A 10 9.86 -5.13 -2.33
CA PHE A 10 9.72 -6.39 -1.62
C PHE A 10 10.59 -7.49 -2.22
N PHE A 11 10.90 -7.40 -3.49
CA PHE A 11 11.70 -8.41 -4.21
C PHE A 11 13.18 -8.07 -4.22
N LEU A 12 13.65 -7.38 -3.18
CA LEU A 12 15.07 -7.14 -2.91
C LEU A 12 15.57 -8.11 -1.83
N ASP A 13 16.88 -8.15 -1.61
CA ASP A 13 17.52 -8.94 -0.55
C ASP A 13 17.32 -8.33 0.86
N CYS A 14 17.08 -7.03 0.93
CA CYS A 14 16.66 -6.32 2.13
C CYS A 14 15.68 -5.18 1.81
N ALA A 15 14.78 -4.91 2.76
CA ALA A 15 13.83 -3.82 2.74
C ALA A 15 14.59 -2.49 2.67
N PRO A 16 14.41 -1.71 1.59
CA PRO A 16 15.18 -0.50 1.37
C PRO A 16 14.63 0.68 2.15
N SER A 17 15.48 1.68 2.39
CA SER A 17 15.01 3.03 2.73
C SER A 17 14.91 3.88 1.47
N ARG A 18 13.93 4.80 1.47
CA ARG A 18 13.73 5.76 0.38
C ARG A 18 15.01 6.54 0.04
N HIS A 19 15.30 6.70 -1.24
CA HIS A 19 16.34 7.62 -1.69
C HIS A 19 15.98 9.07 -1.32
N PRO A 20 16.84 9.83 -0.62
CA PRO A 20 16.52 11.19 -0.16
C PRO A 20 16.12 12.16 -1.27
N GLU A 21 16.70 12.00 -2.46
CA GLU A 21 16.43 12.84 -3.64
C GLU A 21 15.32 12.28 -4.56
N GLY A 22 14.68 11.17 -4.19
CA GLY A 22 13.65 10.53 -5.02
C GLY A 22 14.20 9.89 -6.30
N LEU A 23 15.47 9.47 -6.30
CA LEU A 23 16.16 8.82 -7.40
C LEU A 23 16.20 7.30 -7.21
N ARG A 24 16.59 6.56 -8.24
CA ARG A 24 16.84 5.11 -8.14
C ARG A 24 17.89 4.80 -7.07
N LEU A 25 17.81 3.61 -6.47
CA LEU A 25 18.79 3.13 -5.48
C LEU A 25 20.09 2.61 -6.10
N ASP A 26 20.45 3.11 -7.28
CA ASP A 26 21.75 2.90 -7.89
C ASP A 26 22.75 3.87 -7.23
N THR A 27 23.99 3.44 -7.01
CA THR A 27 25.10 4.27 -6.56
C THR A 27 25.55 5.20 -7.70
N GLU A 28 26.43 6.16 -7.39
CA GLU A 28 26.99 7.07 -8.41
C GLU A 28 27.73 6.31 -9.53
N GLU A 29 28.29 5.13 -9.21
CA GLU A 29 28.93 4.22 -10.17
C GLU A 29 27.95 3.31 -10.92
N GLY A 30 26.65 3.38 -10.60
CA GLY A 30 25.60 2.55 -11.20
C GLY A 30 25.51 1.13 -10.63
N GLU A 31 26.15 0.86 -9.49
CA GLU A 31 26.01 -0.40 -8.74
C GLU A 31 24.89 -0.24 -7.70
N SER A 32 24.31 -1.30 -7.14
CA SER A 32 23.35 -1.16 -6.04
C SER A 32 23.79 -1.98 -4.85
N LEU A 33 23.54 -1.45 -3.64
CA LEU A 33 23.65 -2.22 -2.40
C LEU A 33 22.49 -3.22 -2.23
N TYR A 34 21.47 -3.14 -3.09
CA TYR A 34 20.30 -4.01 -3.07
C TYR A 34 20.33 -4.96 -4.26
N THR A 35 20.14 -6.24 -3.97
CA THR A 35 20.09 -7.28 -4.99
C THR A 35 18.65 -7.68 -5.23
N PRO A 36 18.07 -7.44 -6.43
CA PRO A 36 16.75 -7.97 -6.75
C PRO A 36 16.78 -9.49 -6.80
N TRP A 37 15.63 -10.11 -6.51
CA TRP A 37 15.46 -11.55 -6.66
C TRP A 37 15.76 -11.99 -8.09
N ASP A 38 16.19 -13.24 -8.22
CA ASP A 38 16.30 -13.87 -9.52
C ASP A 38 14.91 -14.19 -10.12
N GLU A 39 14.89 -14.37 -11.43
CA GLU A 39 13.67 -14.67 -12.18
C GLU A 39 12.97 -15.95 -11.71
N GLU A 40 13.70 -17.01 -11.35
CA GLU A 40 13.10 -18.28 -10.91
C GLU A 40 12.36 -18.10 -9.58
N SER A 41 13.00 -17.44 -8.61
CA SER A 41 12.42 -17.10 -7.32
C SER A 41 11.18 -16.21 -7.48
N PHE A 42 11.27 -15.17 -8.30
CA PHE A 42 10.14 -14.27 -8.56
C PHE A 42 8.96 -15.00 -9.23
N ARG A 43 9.21 -15.79 -10.29
CA ARG A 43 8.17 -16.61 -10.95
C ARG A 43 7.53 -17.60 -9.99
N ARG A 44 8.32 -18.24 -9.13
CA ARG A 44 7.81 -19.16 -8.11
C ARG A 44 6.90 -18.42 -7.14
N PHE A 45 7.25 -17.22 -6.70
CA PHE A 45 6.38 -16.42 -5.85
C PHE A 45 5.07 -16.05 -6.55
N LEU A 46 5.13 -15.50 -7.77
CA LEU A 46 3.94 -15.13 -8.55
C LEU A 46 2.99 -16.33 -8.76
N THR A 47 3.52 -17.53 -8.99
CA THR A 47 2.69 -18.72 -9.23
C THR A 47 2.19 -19.38 -7.96
N THR A 48 3.05 -19.57 -6.96
CA THR A 48 2.71 -20.33 -5.75
C THR A 48 2.04 -19.49 -4.68
N ALA A 49 2.54 -18.27 -4.43
CA ALA A 49 2.04 -17.40 -3.39
C ALA A 49 0.88 -16.55 -3.91
N CYS A 50 1.03 -15.97 -5.10
CA CYS A 50 0.04 -15.08 -5.69
C CYS A 50 -1.00 -15.78 -6.58
N GLY A 51 -0.80 -17.07 -6.91
CA GLY A 51 -1.75 -17.83 -7.74
C GLY A 51 -1.86 -17.38 -9.19
N LEU A 52 -0.90 -16.59 -9.69
CA LEU A 52 -0.93 -16.06 -11.06
C LEU A 52 -0.54 -17.14 -12.08
N SER A 53 -1.02 -16.98 -13.31
CA SER A 53 -0.80 -17.94 -14.41
C SER A 53 -0.50 -17.22 -15.73
N THR A 54 0.46 -17.75 -16.49
CA THR A 54 0.75 -17.29 -17.86
C THR A 54 -0.27 -17.83 -18.88
N GLU A 55 -0.95 -18.94 -18.58
CA GLU A 55 -2.01 -19.51 -19.43
C GLU A 55 -3.35 -18.81 -19.21
N ARG A 56 -3.65 -18.45 -17.96
CA ARG A 56 -4.84 -17.69 -17.55
C ARG A 56 -4.39 -16.39 -16.91
N LYS A 57 -4.05 -15.43 -17.76
CA LYS A 57 -3.55 -14.13 -17.32
C LYS A 57 -4.62 -13.34 -16.56
N THR A 58 -4.19 -12.66 -15.51
CA THR A 58 -5.06 -11.82 -14.67
C THR A 58 -5.07 -10.40 -15.21
N PRO A 59 -6.19 -9.67 -15.21
CA PRO A 59 -6.17 -8.23 -15.47
C PRO A 59 -5.20 -7.54 -14.52
N GLY A 60 -4.35 -6.65 -15.03
CA GLY A 60 -3.40 -5.97 -14.16
C GLY A 60 -2.75 -4.76 -14.78
N ARG A 61 -1.94 -4.06 -13.98
CA ARG A 61 -1.26 -2.83 -14.40
C ARG A 61 0.09 -2.69 -13.72
N VAL A 62 1.08 -2.21 -14.47
CA VAL A 62 2.34 -1.74 -13.91
C VAL A 62 2.23 -0.24 -13.70
N VAL A 63 2.54 0.23 -12.50
CA VAL A 63 2.54 1.66 -12.15
C VAL A 63 3.93 2.11 -11.75
N ARG A 64 4.23 3.40 -11.93
CA ARG A 64 5.56 3.92 -11.61
C ARG A 64 5.70 4.14 -10.10
N HIS A 65 4.80 4.93 -9.53
CA HIS A 65 4.75 5.18 -8.09
C HIS A 65 3.56 4.45 -7.46
N HIS A 66 3.72 3.94 -6.24
CA HIS A 66 2.71 3.08 -5.63
C HIS A 66 1.36 3.78 -5.41
N ASP A 67 1.35 5.09 -5.16
CA ASP A 67 0.10 5.86 -5.03
C ASP A 67 -0.77 5.86 -6.29
N GLU A 68 -0.20 5.54 -7.45
CA GLU A 68 -0.95 5.38 -8.68
C GLU A 68 -1.98 4.24 -8.58
N ALA A 69 -1.74 3.22 -7.73
CA ALA A 69 -2.67 2.14 -7.45
C ALA A 69 -4.04 2.67 -6.98
N PHE A 70 -4.06 3.70 -6.12
CA PHE A 70 -5.30 4.36 -5.69
C PHE A 70 -6.14 4.85 -6.88
N TYR A 71 -5.50 5.48 -7.87
CA TYR A 71 -6.19 6.03 -9.03
C TYR A 71 -6.63 4.94 -10.00
N CYS A 72 -5.85 3.86 -10.12
CA CYS A 72 -6.20 2.69 -10.91
C CYS A 72 -7.44 2.01 -10.35
N TRP A 73 -7.48 1.72 -9.05
CA TRP A 73 -8.64 1.09 -8.42
C TRP A 73 -9.88 1.97 -8.51
N ARG A 74 -9.73 3.30 -8.32
CA ARG A 74 -10.82 4.26 -8.54
C ARG A 74 -11.40 4.16 -9.95
N GLU A 75 -10.55 4.05 -10.97
CA GLU A 75 -10.98 3.92 -12.36
C GLU A 75 -11.79 2.64 -12.56
N LEU A 76 -11.29 1.50 -12.06
CA LEU A 76 -11.97 0.21 -12.15
C LEU A 76 -13.32 0.20 -11.43
N ILE A 77 -13.39 0.82 -10.25
CA ILE A 77 -14.65 0.99 -9.50
C ILE A 77 -15.65 1.80 -10.32
N ARG A 78 -15.22 2.90 -10.95
CA ARG A 78 -16.09 3.73 -11.81
C ARG A 78 -16.55 3.01 -13.07
N ARG A 79 -15.74 2.08 -13.59
CA ARG A 79 -16.06 1.21 -14.74
C ARG A 79 -16.88 -0.02 -14.32
N GLU A 80 -17.21 -0.17 -13.04
CA GLU A 80 -17.88 -1.34 -12.45
C GLU A 80 -17.12 -2.67 -12.63
N LEU A 81 -15.81 -2.59 -12.89
CA LEU A 81 -14.92 -3.74 -13.02
C LEU A 81 -14.38 -4.21 -11.66
N LEU A 82 -14.36 -3.32 -10.67
CA LEU A 82 -14.01 -3.62 -9.28
C LEU A 82 -15.15 -3.18 -8.36
N LYS A 83 -15.64 -4.09 -7.50
CA LYS A 83 -16.76 -3.83 -6.58
C LYS A 83 -16.24 -3.69 -5.16
N THR A 84 -16.64 -2.61 -4.48
CA THR A 84 -16.32 -2.38 -3.08
C THR A 84 -17.38 -2.99 -2.15
N PRO A 85 -16.99 -3.46 -0.95
CA PRO A 85 -15.61 -3.59 -0.49
C PRO A 85 -14.93 -4.86 -1.07
N PHE A 86 -13.59 -4.84 -1.18
CA PHE A 86 -12.77 -5.96 -1.69
C PHE A 86 -11.60 -6.28 -0.76
N VAL A 87 -11.04 -7.49 -0.86
CA VAL A 87 -9.82 -7.88 -0.13
C VAL A 87 -8.61 -7.32 -0.85
N ILE A 88 -7.64 -6.82 -0.10
CA ILE A 88 -6.33 -6.39 -0.61
C ILE A 88 -5.27 -7.31 -0.03
N SER A 89 -4.43 -7.90 -0.88
CA SER A 89 -3.16 -8.47 -0.43
C SER A 89 -2.05 -7.53 -0.88
N HIS A 90 -1.43 -6.85 0.06
CA HIS A 90 -0.39 -5.86 -0.14
C HIS A 90 0.96 -6.50 0.19
N VAL A 91 1.77 -6.71 -0.83
CA VAL A 91 3.08 -7.36 -0.79
C VAL A 91 4.14 -6.29 -0.97
N ASP A 92 4.75 -5.90 0.14
CA ASP A 92 5.55 -4.67 0.21
C ASP A 92 6.56 -4.75 1.37
N SER A 93 7.66 -4.02 1.26
CA SER A 93 8.60 -3.80 2.36
C SER A 93 8.08 -2.83 3.42
N HIS A 94 7.11 -1.99 3.05
CA HIS A 94 6.50 -0.91 3.82
C HIS A 94 5.00 -1.15 4.00
N SER A 95 4.38 -0.39 4.90
CA SER A 95 2.94 -0.47 5.16
C SER A 95 2.09 0.49 4.31
N ASP A 96 2.71 1.54 3.77
CA ASP A 96 2.07 2.63 3.04
C ASP A 96 0.88 3.28 3.76
N LEU A 97 0.95 3.30 5.09
CA LEU A 97 -0.07 3.90 5.95
C LEU A 97 0.27 5.35 6.37
N GLY A 98 1.41 5.91 5.97
CA GLY A 98 1.78 7.31 6.23
C GLY A 98 2.71 7.50 7.43
N MET A 99 3.62 6.56 7.67
CA MET A 99 4.60 6.71 8.75
C MET A 99 5.57 7.85 8.46
N GLY A 100 5.72 8.73 9.45
CA GLY A 100 6.59 9.91 9.34
C GLY A 100 6.05 11.05 8.48
N ASP A 101 4.82 10.94 7.96
CA ASP A 101 4.19 11.99 7.14
C ASP A 101 3.05 12.74 7.87
N THR A 102 2.41 13.68 7.17
CA THR A 102 1.29 14.48 7.67
C THR A 102 -0.05 14.14 7.05
N SER A 103 -0.14 13.04 6.30
CA SER A 103 -1.36 12.60 5.62
C SER A 103 -2.51 12.37 6.60
N HIS A 104 -2.18 11.91 7.81
CA HIS A 104 -3.16 11.74 8.89
C HIS A 104 -3.91 13.04 9.25
N VAL A 105 -3.26 14.20 9.18
CA VAL A 105 -3.91 15.49 9.45
C VAL A 105 -5.02 15.77 8.44
N TYR A 106 -4.72 15.57 7.15
CA TYR A 106 -5.70 15.76 6.08
C TYR A 106 -6.80 14.70 6.12
N ILE A 107 -6.44 13.43 6.31
CA ILE A 107 -7.41 12.33 6.35
C ILE A 107 -8.39 12.53 7.52
N MET A 108 -7.86 12.68 8.75
CA MET A 108 -8.67 12.77 9.97
C MET A 108 -9.45 14.08 10.07
N GLY A 109 -8.83 15.21 9.67
CA GLY A 109 -9.39 16.55 9.85
C GLY A 109 -10.23 17.07 8.69
N GLU A 110 -10.12 16.49 7.49
CA GLU A 110 -10.81 17.00 6.29
C GLU A 110 -11.49 15.90 5.46
N LEU A 111 -10.75 14.86 5.06
CA LEU A 111 -11.27 13.86 4.12
C LEU A 111 -12.43 13.06 4.73
N LEU A 112 -12.27 12.62 5.98
CA LEU A 112 -13.26 11.79 6.66
C LEU A 112 -14.58 12.54 6.91
N HIS A 113 -14.54 13.87 7.08
CA HIS A 113 -15.75 14.71 7.18
C HIS A 113 -16.63 14.68 5.92
N ARG A 114 -16.08 14.28 4.77
CA ARG A 114 -16.85 14.15 3.53
C ARG A 114 -17.68 12.85 3.55
N PRO A 115 -18.86 12.82 2.90
CA PRO A 115 -19.57 11.57 2.62
C PRO A 115 -18.67 10.58 1.88
N VAL A 116 -18.82 9.28 2.13
CA VAL A 116 -17.93 8.20 1.63
C VAL A 116 -17.76 8.29 0.11
N GLU A 117 -18.86 8.47 -0.60
CA GLU A 117 -19.03 8.65 -2.03
C GLU A 117 -18.32 9.89 -2.62
N GLN A 118 -17.78 10.76 -1.78
CA GLN A 118 -16.96 11.91 -2.19
C GLN A 118 -15.47 11.74 -1.86
N ARG A 119 -15.09 10.74 -1.05
CA ARG A 119 -13.71 10.56 -0.56
C ARG A 119 -12.75 10.03 -1.62
N TRP A 120 -13.26 9.33 -2.63
CA TRP A 120 -12.49 8.85 -3.80
C TRP A 120 -11.92 9.95 -4.71
N VAL A 121 -12.20 11.23 -4.40
CA VAL A 121 -11.57 12.39 -5.06
C VAL A 121 -10.87 13.24 -3.98
N PRO A 122 -9.79 12.73 -3.36
CA PRO A 122 -8.99 13.52 -2.44
C PRO A 122 -8.21 14.60 -3.19
N ASP A 123 -7.62 15.54 -2.44
CA ASP A 123 -6.57 16.38 -3.01
C ASP A 123 -5.40 15.50 -3.44
N ARG A 124 -5.16 15.43 -4.75
CA ARG A 124 -4.13 14.58 -5.35
C ARG A 124 -2.73 14.90 -4.85
N THR A 125 -2.48 16.13 -4.39
CA THR A 125 -1.17 16.53 -3.86
C THR A 125 -0.87 15.96 -2.48
N LYS A 126 -1.87 15.34 -1.84
CA LYS A 126 -1.78 14.75 -0.50
C LYS A 126 -1.62 13.24 -0.52
N VAL A 127 -2.04 12.57 -1.60
CA VAL A 127 -1.85 11.13 -1.76
C VAL A 127 -0.40 10.89 -2.17
N THR A 128 0.35 10.15 -1.37
CA THR A 128 1.77 9.85 -1.58
C THR A 128 2.00 8.34 -1.58
N PRO A 129 3.10 7.83 -2.15
CA PRO A 129 3.42 6.40 -2.10
C PRO A 129 3.37 5.87 -0.67
N GLY A 130 4.05 6.52 0.27
CA GLY A 130 4.08 6.05 1.66
C GLY A 130 2.77 6.18 2.46
N SER A 131 1.65 6.63 1.87
CA SER A 131 0.38 6.83 2.59
C SER A 131 -0.89 6.47 1.84
N TYR A 132 -0.80 6.09 0.56
CA TYR A 132 -1.99 5.94 -0.29
C TYR A 132 -2.97 4.90 0.27
N LEU A 133 -2.49 3.86 0.97
CA LEU A 133 -3.32 2.81 1.53
C LEU A 133 -4.23 3.34 2.66
N SER A 134 -3.79 4.38 3.39
CA SER A 134 -4.66 5.09 4.34
C SER A 134 -5.80 5.84 3.65
N TYR A 135 -5.59 6.35 2.43
CA TYR A 135 -6.66 6.96 1.62
C TYR A 135 -7.63 5.90 1.10
N VAL A 136 -7.12 4.73 0.70
CA VAL A 136 -7.95 3.57 0.31
C VAL A 136 -8.86 3.15 1.46
N ALA A 137 -8.32 3.04 2.67
CA ALA A 137 -9.09 2.75 3.88
C ALA A 137 -10.14 3.84 4.16
N ALA A 138 -9.78 5.12 4.03
CA ALA A 138 -10.72 6.24 4.21
C ALA A 138 -11.90 6.21 3.23
N CYS A 139 -11.69 5.64 2.03
CA CYS A 139 -12.75 5.45 1.03
C CYS A 139 -13.65 4.23 1.27
N ARG A 140 -13.39 3.43 2.33
CA ARG A 140 -14.08 2.17 2.63
C ARG A 140 -14.02 1.15 1.49
N TRP A 141 -12.94 1.16 0.72
CA TRP A 141 -12.73 0.18 -0.34
C TRP A 141 -12.31 -1.20 0.17
N PRO A 142 -11.46 -1.34 1.20
CA PRO A 142 -11.09 -2.66 1.68
C PRO A 142 -12.18 -3.26 2.58
N SER A 143 -12.46 -4.55 2.40
CA SER A 143 -13.14 -5.38 3.42
C SER A 143 -12.14 -5.99 4.41
N ARG A 144 -10.89 -6.17 3.97
CA ARG A 144 -9.77 -6.72 4.72
C ARG A 144 -8.47 -6.36 3.99
N ILE A 145 -7.38 -6.17 4.74
CA ILE A 145 -6.04 -6.00 4.17
C ILE A 145 -5.12 -7.11 4.70
N GLU A 146 -4.43 -7.78 3.81
CA GLU A 146 -3.42 -8.78 4.12
C GLU A 146 -2.05 -8.21 3.77
N PHE A 147 -1.25 -7.91 4.78
CA PHE A 147 0.12 -7.44 4.63
C PHE A 147 1.05 -8.64 4.52
N VAL A 148 1.71 -8.79 3.39
CA VAL A 148 2.81 -9.73 3.19
C VAL A 148 4.09 -8.91 3.26
N ARG A 149 4.79 -9.01 4.39
CA ARG A 149 5.88 -8.10 4.72
C ARG A 149 7.22 -8.70 4.34
N HIS A 150 8.13 -7.85 3.89
CA HIS A 150 9.51 -8.29 3.65
C HIS A 150 10.11 -8.87 4.95
N PRO A 151 10.88 -9.98 4.92
CA PRO A 151 11.45 -10.57 6.14
C PRO A 151 12.35 -9.63 6.95
N SER A 152 12.93 -8.62 6.30
CA SER A 152 13.74 -7.59 6.93
C SER A 152 12.99 -6.26 7.15
N HIS A 153 11.66 -6.24 7.05
CA HIS A 153 10.88 -5.02 7.26
C HIS A 153 11.13 -4.42 8.65
N HIS A 154 10.83 -3.14 8.77
CA HIS A 154 10.81 -2.44 10.05
C HIS A 154 9.38 -2.11 10.42
N GLU A 155 9.10 -1.96 11.72
CA GLU A 155 7.77 -1.51 12.16
C GLU A 155 7.56 -0.07 11.70
N ASP A 156 6.74 0.09 10.67
CA ASP A 156 6.39 1.36 10.07
C ASP A 156 4.87 1.58 10.07
N ARG A 157 4.10 0.83 10.86
CA ARG A 157 2.66 1.06 10.97
C ARG A 157 2.39 2.22 11.94
N PRO A 158 1.68 3.29 11.52
CA PRO A 158 1.33 4.37 12.42
C PRO A 158 0.24 3.91 13.42
N PRO A 159 0.49 3.92 14.74
CA PRO A 159 -0.46 3.38 15.71
C PRO A 159 -1.82 4.09 15.68
N HIS A 160 -1.86 5.37 15.30
CA HIS A 160 -3.10 6.16 15.27
C HIS A 160 -4.13 5.69 14.24
N TRP A 161 -3.77 4.77 13.34
CA TRP A 161 -4.72 4.12 12.45
C TRP A 161 -5.33 2.84 13.00
N PHE A 162 -4.79 2.31 14.09
CA PHE A 162 -5.25 1.08 14.71
C PHE A 162 -6.17 1.39 15.88
N ARG A 163 -7.14 0.52 16.12
CA ARG A 163 -8.06 0.63 17.25
C ARG A 163 -7.28 0.87 18.53
N ASP A 164 -7.76 1.83 19.33
CA ASP A 164 -7.17 2.22 20.62
C ASP A 164 -5.68 2.63 20.55
N HIS A 165 -5.19 2.93 19.34
CA HIS A 165 -3.78 3.16 19.04
C HIS A 165 -2.88 1.94 19.33
N ASP A 166 -3.43 0.73 19.19
CA ASP A 166 -2.78 -0.53 19.51
C ASP A 166 -2.66 -1.42 18.27
N LEU A 167 -1.41 -1.59 17.82
CA LEU A 167 -1.05 -2.40 16.65
C LEU A 167 -1.37 -3.89 16.81
N SER A 168 -1.58 -4.37 18.05
CA SER A 168 -1.91 -5.78 18.33
C SER A 168 -3.40 -6.09 18.19
N THR A 169 -4.24 -5.07 17.97
CA THR A 169 -5.68 -5.27 17.77
C THR A 169 -6.02 -5.89 16.42
N ASP A 170 -5.10 -5.83 15.45
CA ASP A 170 -5.30 -6.26 14.06
C ASP A 170 -6.54 -5.62 13.40
N LEU A 171 -6.89 -4.42 13.85
CA LEU A 171 -8.04 -3.65 13.35
C LEU A 171 -7.61 -2.23 13.01
N LEU A 172 -7.60 -1.93 11.71
CA LEU A 172 -7.44 -0.57 11.19
C LEU A 172 -8.77 0.17 11.36
N GLU A 173 -8.81 1.21 12.19
CA GLU A 173 -10.02 1.93 12.57
C GLU A 173 -9.74 3.44 12.52
N LEU A 174 -9.96 4.04 11.34
CA LEU A 174 -9.68 5.45 11.11
C LEU A 174 -10.60 6.33 11.97
N GLN A 175 -10.04 7.43 12.47
CA GLN A 175 -10.74 8.37 13.35
C GLN A 175 -10.91 9.72 12.66
N CYS A 176 -12.15 10.21 12.65
CA CYS A 176 -12.44 11.57 12.26
C CYS A 176 -12.25 12.51 13.44
N CYS A 177 -11.50 13.59 13.26
CA CYS A 177 -11.15 14.52 14.33
C CYS A 177 -11.50 15.95 13.95
N ASP A 178 -11.60 16.80 14.96
CA ASP A 178 -11.73 18.24 14.76
C ASP A 178 -10.38 18.83 14.30
N LEU A 179 -10.35 19.44 13.11
CA LEU A 179 -9.12 19.98 12.53
C LEU A 179 -8.52 21.09 13.40
N ALA A 180 -9.34 21.90 14.07
CA ALA A 180 -8.84 22.97 14.92
C ALA A 180 -8.15 22.42 16.18
N ASP A 181 -8.68 21.35 16.81
CA ASP A 181 -8.00 20.63 17.90
C ASP A 181 -6.68 20.03 17.42
N MET A 182 -6.67 19.38 16.25
CA MET A 182 -5.44 18.80 15.67
C MET A 182 -4.36 19.88 15.46
N GLN A 183 -4.73 21.00 14.84
CA GLN A 183 -3.84 22.14 14.60
C GLN A 183 -3.37 22.78 15.91
N TRP A 184 -4.25 22.94 16.88
CA TRP A 184 -3.92 23.47 18.20
C TRP A 184 -2.90 22.58 18.91
N ARG A 185 -3.09 21.26 18.91
CA ARG A 185 -2.14 20.31 19.50
C ARG A 185 -0.77 20.39 18.83
N ALA A 186 -0.73 20.36 17.50
CA ALA A 186 0.51 20.43 16.75
C ALA A 186 1.29 21.72 17.07
N SER A 187 0.61 22.86 17.18
CA SER A 187 1.21 24.15 17.51
C SER A 187 1.64 24.29 18.98
N HIS A 188 1.19 23.40 19.86
CA HIS A 188 1.56 23.36 21.29
C HIS A 188 2.45 22.16 21.64
N GLY A 189 3.13 21.57 20.64
CA GLY A 189 4.07 20.45 20.85
C GLY A 189 3.41 19.11 21.18
N GLY A 190 2.09 19.01 21.03
CA GLY A 190 1.33 17.77 21.17
C GLY A 190 1.24 16.99 19.86
N ASN A 191 0.87 15.72 19.96
CA ASN A 191 0.63 14.88 18.78
C ASN A 191 -0.81 15.11 18.24
N PRO A 192 -0.99 15.64 17.01
CA PRO A 192 -2.31 15.90 16.43
C PRO A 192 -3.17 14.63 16.29
N SER A 193 -2.56 13.47 16.07
CA SER A 193 -3.28 12.18 15.99
C SER A 193 -3.89 11.73 17.33
N ARG A 194 -3.54 12.37 18.45
CA ARG A 194 -4.15 12.12 19.78
C ARG A 194 -5.37 13.03 20.04
N SER A 195 -5.87 13.71 19.01
CA SER A 195 -7.12 14.48 19.12
C SER A 195 -8.29 13.55 19.43
N ARG A 196 -9.27 14.06 20.17
CA ARG A 196 -10.44 13.23 20.50
C ARG A 196 -11.23 12.94 19.21
N PRO A 197 -11.56 11.67 18.91
CA PRO A 197 -12.37 11.36 17.74
C PRO A 197 -13.78 11.92 17.90
N LEU A 198 -14.28 12.55 16.83
CA LEU A 198 -15.68 12.92 16.66
C LEU A 198 -16.53 11.68 16.38
N TRP A 199 -15.99 10.78 15.55
CA TRP A 199 -16.53 9.45 15.28
C TRP A 199 -15.43 8.55 14.69
N LEU A 200 -15.69 7.24 14.65
CA LEU A 200 -14.79 6.20 14.12
C LEU A 200 -15.34 5.60 12.82
N GLU A 201 -14.47 5.34 11.84
CA GLU A 201 -14.79 4.51 10.69
C GLU A 201 -15.09 3.06 11.13
N PRO A 202 -15.86 2.28 10.35
CA PRO A 202 -15.94 0.84 10.57
C PRO A 202 -14.54 0.21 10.57
N PRO A 203 -14.25 -0.70 11.51
CA PRO A 203 -12.94 -1.33 11.59
C PRO A 203 -12.71 -2.25 10.38
N ILE A 204 -11.48 -2.24 9.87
CA ILE A 204 -11.01 -3.09 8.78
C ILE A 204 -10.06 -4.12 9.37
N PRO A 205 -10.39 -5.43 9.29
CA PRO A 205 -9.47 -6.47 9.70
C PRO A 205 -8.17 -6.41 8.89
N VAL A 206 -7.04 -6.51 9.59
CA VAL A 206 -5.73 -6.65 8.98
C VAL A 206 -5.09 -7.97 9.40
N VAL A 207 -4.32 -8.58 8.51
CA VAL A 207 -3.58 -9.83 8.80
C VAL A 207 -2.17 -9.69 8.26
N PHE A 208 -1.19 -10.23 8.98
CA PHE A 208 0.22 -10.12 8.65
C PHE A 208 0.81 -11.49 8.31
N SER A 209 1.64 -11.54 7.26
CA SER A 209 2.46 -12.69 6.88
C SER A 209 3.91 -12.25 6.78
N ASP A 210 4.73 -12.72 7.72
CA ASP A 210 6.15 -12.34 7.83
C ASP A 210 7.10 -13.26 7.07
N TYR A 211 6.58 -14.38 6.59
CA TYR A 211 7.31 -15.31 5.76
C TYR A 211 6.59 -15.49 4.43
N CYS A 212 7.13 -14.83 3.41
CA CYS A 212 6.53 -14.74 2.08
C CYS A 212 6.30 -16.11 1.43
N TRP A 213 7.12 -17.12 1.75
CA TRP A 213 6.97 -18.47 1.21
C TRP A 213 5.89 -19.30 1.88
N ASP A 214 5.35 -18.88 3.02
CA ASP A 214 4.16 -19.48 3.65
C ASP A 214 2.86 -18.79 3.21
N TYR A 215 2.96 -17.55 2.74
CA TYR A 215 1.81 -16.81 2.24
C TYR A 215 1.22 -17.46 0.99
N ARG A 216 -0.10 -17.65 0.99
CA ARG A 216 -0.87 -18.09 -0.17
C ARG A 216 -2.10 -17.20 -0.27
N VAL A 217 -2.33 -16.65 -1.45
CA VAL A 217 -3.54 -15.88 -1.71
C VAL A 217 -4.77 -16.76 -1.43
N PRO A 218 -5.69 -16.33 -0.56
CA PRO A 218 -6.80 -17.17 -0.11
C PRO A 218 -7.89 -17.35 -1.18
N GLU A 219 -8.01 -16.39 -2.11
CA GLU A 219 -9.02 -16.36 -3.16
C GLU A 219 -8.38 -16.07 -4.53
N PRO A 220 -9.03 -16.43 -5.65
CA PRO A 220 -8.57 -16.01 -6.96
C PRO A 220 -8.44 -14.48 -7.07
N VAL A 221 -7.33 -14.02 -7.61
CA VAL A 221 -7.05 -12.59 -7.83
C VAL A 221 -7.89 -12.07 -9.00
N ASP A 222 -8.65 -11.00 -8.78
CA ASP A 222 -9.47 -10.34 -9.81
C ASP A 222 -8.70 -9.25 -10.55
N PHE A 223 -7.76 -8.58 -9.86
CA PHE A 223 -6.91 -7.54 -10.44
C PHE A 223 -5.55 -7.51 -9.72
N VAL A 224 -4.48 -7.23 -10.45
CA VAL A 224 -3.13 -7.11 -9.88
C VAL A 224 -2.42 -5.82 -10.28
N VAL A 225 -1.79 -5.16 -9.32
CA VAL A 225 -0.88 -4.02 -9.55
C VAL A 225 0.54 -4.42 -9.19
N LEU A 226 1.52 -3.98 -10.00
CA LEU A 226 2.93 -3.95 -9.62
C LEU A 226 3.43 -2.50 -9.67
N ALA A 227 3.86 -1.97 -8.54
CA ALA A 227 4.54 -0.69 -8.44
C ALA A 227 6.04 -0.84 -8.68
N GLN A 228 6.62 0.07 -9.48
CA GLN A 228 8.06 0.12 -9.68
C GLN A 228 8.78 0.75 -8.49
N SER A 229 8.15 1.75 -7.85
CA SER A 229 8.66 2.53 -6.71
C SER A 229 10.12 2.93 -6.88
N PRO A 230 10.40 3.82 -7.85
CA PRO A 230 11.77 4.08 -8.28
C PRO A 230 12.66 4.64 -7.18
N ASP A 231 12.13 5.35 -6.20
CA ASP A 231 12.90 5.83 -5.05
C ASP A 231 13.15 4.78 -3.97
N TYR A 232 12.69 3.55 -4.19
CA TYR A 232 12.90 2.37 -3.35
C TYR A 232 13.53 1.20 -4.11
N THR A 233 13.84 1.34 -5.41
CA THR A 233 14.37 0.24 -6.20
C THR A 233 15.55 0.65 -7.09
N PRO A 234 16.56 -0.21 -7.26
CA PRO A 234 17.64 0.02 -8.21
C PRO A 234 17.20 -0.32 -9.64
N THR A 235 17.85 0.25 -10.65
CA THR A 235 17.56 -0.05 -12.08
C THR A 235 17.63 -1.55 -12.39
N ALA A 236 18.50 -2.29 -11.69
CA ALA A 236 18.60 -3.73 -11.81
C ALA A 236 17.27 -4.48 -11.57
N ALA A 237 16.34 -3.96 -10.75
CA ALA A 237 15.05 -4.60 -10.47
C ALA A 237 14.06 -4.58 -11.66
N ASP A 238 14.28 -3.73 -12.67
CA ASP A 238 13.32 -3.55 -13.78
C ASP A 238 13.13 -4.81 -14.64
N HIS A 239 14.06 -5.76 -14.60
CA HIS A 239 13.90 -7.04 -15.29
C HIS A 239 12.70 -7.83 -14.74
N LEU A 240 12.38 -7.71 -13.45
CA LEU A 240 11.23 -8.36 -12.82
C LEU A 240 9.89 -7.83 -13.36
N ILE A 241 9.82 -6.56 -13.77
CA ILE A 241 8.62 -5.99 -14.41
C ILE A 241 8.31 -6.74 -15.72
N SER A 242 9.34 -7.05 -16.50
CA SER A 242 9.18 -7.79 -17.76
C SER A 242 8.64 -9.19 -17.51
N VAL A 243 9.14 -9.86 -16.47
CA VAL A 243 8.65 -11.18 -16.03
C VAL A 243 7.19 -11.08 -15.56
N PHE A 244 6.85 -10.09 -14.74
CA PHE A 244 5.49 -9.88 -14.24
C PHE A 244 4.47 -9.68 -15.37
N ARG A 245 4.84 -8.92 -16.42
CA ARG A 245 3.99 -8.70 -17.61
C ARG A 245 3.57 -9.98 -18.32
N GLU A 246 4.30 -11.08 -18.15
CA GLU A 246 3.90 -12.37 -18.72
C GLU A 246 2.62 -12.93 -18.08
N TYR A 247 2.33 -12.56 -16.83
CA TYR A 247 1.21 -13.07 -16.02
C TYR A 247 -0.06 -12.24 -16.13
N ILE A 248 -0.01 -11.08 -16.78
CA ILE A 248 -1.13 -10.14 -16.81
C ILE A 248 -1.62 -9.81 -18.22
N VAL A 249 -2.88 -9.38 -18.29
CA VAL A 249 -3.41 -8.60 -19.41
C VAL A 249 -3.42 -7.14 -18.95
N GLU A 250 -2.61 -6.31 -19.58
CA GLU A 250 -2.46 -4.89 -19.21
C GLU A 250 -3.74 -4.12 -19.61
N ASP A 251 -4.43 -3.53 -18.61
CA ASP A 251 -5.64 -2.68 -18.75
C ASP A 251 -5.33 -1.23 -18.38
#